data_AF-A0A7S1R924-F1
#
_entry.id   AF-A0A7S1R924-F1
#
_cell.length_a   1.000
_cell.length_b   1.000
_cell.length_c   1.000
_cell.angle_alpha   90.00
_cell.angle_beta   90.00
_cell.angle_gamma   90.00
#
_symmetry.space_group_name_H-M   'P 1'
#
loop_
_entity.id
_entity.type
_entity.pdbx_description
1 polymer ?
#
loop_
_entity_poly.entity_id
_entity_poly.type
_entity_poly.pdbx_seq_one_letter_code
_entity_poly.pdbx_strand_id
1 'polypeptide(L)'
;PKFGFDGTLRGVMEMRNQVSFMAEFDPPLMKALKDIHKLLDAHQDLPKMPIVRVVEAQRFEAEDSKGWITHLVDEGFVVIKGAVDESQVKTAYGLIWDFLEDADVGRAVRRQ
;
A
#
# COMPACT_ATOMS: atom_id res chain seq x y z
N PRO A 1 -9.70 4.26 -16.34
CA PRO A 1 -10.18 3.66 -15.07
C PRO A 1 -9.74 2.19 -14.97
N LYS A 2 -8.90 1.84 -13.98
CA LYS A 2 -8.26 0.51 -13.90
C LYS A 2 -9.17 -0.58 -13.30
N PHE A 3 -10.30 -0.19 -12.69
CA PHE A 3 -11.27 -1.10 -12.06
C PHE A 3 -12.73 -0.61 -12.19
N GLY A 4 -13.06 0.13 -13.25
CA GLY A 4 -14.40 0.68 -13.47
C GLY A 4 -14.72 1.98 -12.71
N PHE A 5 -13.90 2.36 -11.72
CA PHE A 5 -14.03 3.63 -10.99
C PHE A 5 -13.02 4.67 -11.46
N ASP A 6 -13.42 5.93 -11.45
CA ASP A 6 -12.52 7.07 -11.65
C ASP A 6 -11.95 7.57 -10.30
N GLY A 7 -10.84 8.31 -10.36
CA GLY A 7 -10.18 8.88 -9.18
C GLY A 7 -10.85 10.16 -8.65
N THR A 8 -12.04 10.51 -9.15
CA THR A 8 -12.77 11.68 -8.66
C THR A 8 -13.49 11.34 -7.36
N LEU A 9 -13.92 12.36 -6.61
CA LEU A 9 -14.73 12.17 -5.39
C LEU A 9 -15.94 11.26 -5.65
N ARG A 10 -16.58 11.43 -6.81
CA ARG A 10 -17.72 10.63 -7.24
C ARG A 10 -17.34 9.15 -7.45
N GLY A 11 -16.27 8.87 -8.19
CA GLY A 11 -15.82 7.49 -8.41
C GLY A 11 -15.41 6.79 -7.12
N VAL A 12 -14.83 7.53 -6.16
CA VAL A 12 -14.52 6.99 -4.82
C VAL A 12 -15.79 6.68 -4.02
N MET A 13 -16.81 7.53 -4.09
CA MET A 13 -18.11 7.26 -3.45
C MET A 13 -18.83 6.05 -4.07
N GLU A 14 -18.78 5.90 -5.40
CA GLU A 14 -19.35 4.76 -6.13
C GLU A 14 -18.62 3.45 -5.76
N MET A 15 -17.29 3.48 -5.68
CA MET A 15 -16.49 2.34 -5.20
C MET A 15 -16.87 1.96 -3.77
N ARG A 16 -17.00 2.95 -2.87
CA ARG A 16 -17.34 2.69 -1.46
C ARG A 16 -18.65 1.95 -1.30
N ASN A 17 -19.68 2.35 -2.05
CA ASN A 17 -21.00 1.72 -1.99
C ASN A 17 -20.97 0.27 -2.50
N GLN A 18 -20.17 -0.03 -3.53
CA GLN A 18 -20.03 -1.40 -4.01
C GLN A 18 -19.22 -2.27 -3.03
N VAL A 19 -18.13 -1.73 -2.50
CA VAL A 19 -17.22 -2.46 -1.60
C VAL A 19 -17.85 -2.66 -0.22
N SER A 20 -18.74 -1.78 0.25
CA SER A 20 -19.40 -1.94 1.56
C SER A 20 -20.21 -3.23 1.68
N PHE A 21 -20.76 -3.73 0.58
CA PHE A 21 -21.49 -5.01 0.58
C PHE A 21 -20.54 -6.21 0.68
N MET A 22 -19.34 -6.11 0.10
CA MET A 22 -18.33 -7.17 0.13
C MET A 22 -17.53 -7.18 1.43
N ALA A 23 -17.43 -6.04 2.10
CA ALA A 23 -16.63 -5.86 3.29
C ALA A 23 -17.29 -6.37 4.56
N GLU A 24 -18.61 -6.59 4.60
CA GLU A 24 -19.34 -6.99 5.82
C GLU A 24 -18.68 -8.17 6.57
N PHE A 25 -18.03 -9.08 5.84
CA PHE A 25 -17.36 -10.28 6.38
C PHE A 25 -15.82 -10.20 6.39
N ASP A 26 -15.22 -9.07 6.03
CA ASP A 26 -13.77 -8.84 5.99
C ASP A 26 -13.40 -7.67 6.93
N PRO A 27 -12.94 -7.95 8.16
CA PRO A 27 -12.64 -6.92 9.15
C PRO A 27 -11.56 -5.90 8.72
N PRO A 28 -10.44 -6.31 8.07
CA PRO A 28 -9.50 -5.38 7.44
C PRO A 28 -10.16 -4.43 6.42
N LEU A 29 -11.01 -4.96 5.52
CA LEU A 29 -11.67 -4.16 4.49
C LEU A 29 -12.68 -3.18 5.09
N MET A 30 -13.42 -3.59 6.12
CA MET A 30 -14.32 -2.69 6.87
C MET A 30 -13.59 -1.58 7.61
N LYS A 31 -12.39 -1.86 8.13
CA LYS A 31 -11.55 -0.82 8.72
C LYS A 31 -11.12 0.18 7.66
N ALA A 32 -10.64 -0.28 6.50
CA ALA A 32 -10.23 0.58 5.41
C ALA A 32 -11.38 1.49 4.93
N LEU A 33 -12.59 0.94 4.77
CA LEU A 33 -13.78 1.73 4.43
C LEU A 33 -14.12 2.81 5.47
N LYS A 34 -14.03 2.47 6.77
CA LYS A 34 -14.25 3.43 7.86
C LYS A 34 -13.20 4.53 7.89
N ASP A 35 -11.95 4.19 7.61
CA ASP A 35 -10.85 5.15 7.55
C ASP A 35 -11.03 6.10 6.34
N ILE A 36 -11.37 5.57 5.16
CA ILE A 36 -11.70 6.39 3.98
C ILE A 36 -12.85 7.36 4.28
N HIS A 37 -13.90 6.90 4.98
CA HIS A 37 -15.00 7.77 5.41
C HIS A 37 -14.54 8.89 6.36
N LYS A 38 -13.70 8.56 7.35
CA LYS A 38 -13.14 9.57 8.28
C LYS A 38 -12.31 10.63 7.55
N LEU A 39 -11.48 10.21 6.60
CA LEU A 39 -10.59 11.10 5.87
C LEU A 39 -11.35 11.99 4.86
N LEU A 40 -12.23 11.39 4.06
CA LEU A 40 -12.87 12.07 2.94
C LEU A 40 -14.18 12.79 3.30
N ASP A 41 -15.00 12.19 4.17
CA ASP A 41 -16.32 12.75 4.50
C ASP A 41 -16.27 13.60 5.77
N ALA A 42 -15.52 13.15 6.79
CA ALA A 42 -15.47 13.83 8.08
C ALA A 42 -14.30 14.83 8.21
N HIS A 43 -13.40 14.88 7.22
CA HIS A 43 -12.14 15.65 7.26
C HIS A 43 -11.35 15.42 8.56
N GLN A 44 -11.47 14.22 9.14
CA GLN A 44 -10.78 13.83 10.35
C GLN A 44 -9.45 13.18 9.98
N ASP A 45 -8.40 13.55 10.71
CA ASP A 45 -7.14 12.84 10.63
C ASP A 45 -7.37 11.37 10.96
N LEU A 46 -6.83 10.50 10.11
CA LEU A 46 -6.86 9.06 10.36
C LEU A 46 -6.15 8.78 11.68
N PRO A 47 -6.67 7.85 12.51
CA PRO A 47 -5.90 7.37 13.65
C PRO A 47 -4.57 6.87 13.09
N LYS A 48 -3.46 7.44 13.59
CA LYS A 48 -2.11 7.01 13.23
C LYS A 48 -2.12 5.49 13.31
N MET A 49 -1.72 4.83 12.22
CA MET A 49 -1.63 3.36 12.21
C MET A 49 -0.98 2.94 13.53
N PRO A 50 -1.56 1.98 14.28
CA PRO A 50 -0.94 1.53 15.51
C PRO A 50 0.49 1.22 15.12
N ILE A 51 1.45 1.90 15.79
CA ILE A 51 2.88 1.80 15.50
C ILE A 51 3.11 0.33 15.25
N VAL A 52 3.32 -0.01 13.98
CA VAL A 52 3.58 -1.38 13.58
C VAL A 52 4.75 -1.70 14.45
N ARG A 53 4.58 -2.64 15.41
CA ARG A 53 5.71 -3.17 16.14
C ARG A 53 6.75 -3.37 15.06
N VAL A 54 7.90 -2.72 15.18
CA VAL A 54 9.02 -3.03 14.31
C VAL A 54 9.38 -4.45 14.70
N VAL A 55 8.63 -5.40 14.15
CA VAL A 55 9.07 -6.78 14.05
C VAL A 55 10.26 -6.59 13.15
N GLU A 56 11.45 -6.64 13.74
CA GLU A 56 12.67 -6.77 12.97
C GLU A 56 12.51 -8.09 12.21
N ALA A 57 11.89 -7.99 11.03
CA ALA A 57 11.60 -9.13 10.20
C ALA A 57 12.95 -9.76 9.87
N GLN A 58 13.07 -11.05 10.18
CA GLN A 58 14.29 -11.79 9.91
C GLN A 58 14.63 -11.64 8.43
N ARG A 59 15.85 -11.14 8.17
CA ARG A 59 16.34 -10.91 6.81
C ARG A 59 17.19 -12.10 6.41
N PHE A 60 16.89 -12.66 5.25
CA PHE A 60 17.59 -13.80 4.69
C PHE A 60 18.52 -13.34 3.57
N GLU A 61 19.69 -13.95 3.47
CA GLU A 61 20.51 -13.84 2.27
C GLU A 61 19.85 -14.68 1.15
N ALA A 62 19.95 -14.23 -0.10
CA ALA A 62 19.26 -14.88 -1.22
C ALA A 62 19.71 -16.35 -1.42
N GLU A 63 20.97 -16.63 -1.07
CA GLU A 63 21.60 -17.95 -1.19
C GLU A 63 21.05 -18.98 -0.20
N ASP A 64 20.48 -18.55 0.93
CA ASP A 64 19.89 -19.43 1.95
C ASP A 64 18.45 -19.84 1.60
N SER A 65 18.31 -20.49 0.45
CA SER A 65 17.02 -20.97 -0.08
C SER A 65 16.23 -21.82 0.90
N LYS A 66 16.89 -22.64 1.73
CA LYS A 66 16.20 -23.47 2.71
C LYS A 66 15.64 -22.65 3.86
N GLY A 67 16.43 -21.72 4.41
CA GLY A 67 16.00 -20.89 5.53
C GLY A 67 14.80 -20.02 5.20
N TRP A 68 14.83 -19.31 4.06
CA TRP A 68 13.71 -18.43 3.71
C TRP A 68 12.50 -19.19 3.18
N ILE A 69 12.63 -20.34 2.51
CA ILE A 69 11.46 -21.13 2.09
C ILE A 69 10.68 -21.64 3.30
N THR A 70 11.37 -22.14 4.34
CA THR A 70 10.69 -22.58 5.57
C THR A 70 9.96 -21.42 6.25
N HIS A 71 10.61 -20.27 6.41
CA HIS A 71 9.97 -19.09 6.97
C HIS A 71 8.78 -18.59 6.13
N LEU A 72 8.85 -18.70 4.80
CA LEU A 72 7.74 -18.34 3.91
C LEU A 72 6.52 -19.23 4.14
N VAL A 73 6.72 -20.53 4.37
CA VAL A 73 5.64 -21.47 4.67
C VAL A 73 5.01 -21.16 6.02
N ASP A 74 5.82 -20.83 7.03
CA ASP A 74 5.36 -20.61 8.40
C ASP A 74 4.66 -19.25 8.58
N GLU A 75 5.24 -18.18 8.01
CA GLU A 75 4.80 -16.79 8.26
C GLU A 75 4.07 -16.15 7.07
N GLY A 76 4.08 -16.79 5.90
CA GLY A 76 3.43 -16.28 4.68
C GLY A 76 4.17 -15.11 4.01
N PHE A 77 5.31 -14.67 4.56
CA PHE A 77 6.18 -13.66 3.94
C PHE A 77 7.66 -13.89 4.30
N VAL A 78 8.56 -13.30 3.51
CA VAL A 78 10.01 -13.26 3.76
C VAL A 78 10.61 -11.92 3.35
N VAL A 79 11.71 -11.53 4.01
CA VAL A 79 12.51 -10.37 3.62
C VAL A 79 13.87 -10.84 3.14
N ILE A 80 14.15 -10.68 1.84
CA ILE A 80 15.43 -11.07 1.26
C ILE A 80 16.32 -9.83 1.16
N LYS A 81 17.52 -9.92 1.74
CA LYS A 81 18.55 -8.90 1.65
C LYS A 81 19.28 -9.03 0.32
N GLY A 82 19.62 -7.88 -0.28
CA GLY A 82 20.39 -7.86 -1.53
C GLY A 82 19.66 -8.44 -2.75
N ALA A 83 18.34 -8.65 -2.66
CA ALA A 83 17.53 -9.19 -3.75
C ALA A 83 17.54 -8.30 -5.01
N VAL A 84 17.81 -7.00 -4.81
CA VAL A 84 17.83 -5.99 -5.88
C VAL A 84 19.00 -5.04 -5.62
N ASP A 85 19.65 -4.60 -6.69
CA ASP A 85 20.67 -3.56 -6.63
C ASP A 85 20.04 -2.22 -6.23
N GLU A 86 20.65 -1.51 -5.28
CA GLU A 86 20.22 -0.17 -4.84
C GLU A 86 20.10 0.81 -6.01
N SER A 87 20.95 0.68 -7.03
CA SER A 87 20.90 1.51 -8.24
C SER A 87 19.60 1.32 -9.03
N GLN A 88 19.09 0.08 -9.07
CA GLN A 88 17.84 -0.27 -9.74
C GLN A 88 16.63 0.21 -8.93
N VAL A 89 16.68 0.06 -7.60
CA VAL A 89 15.64 0.58 -6.70
C VAL A 89 15.52 2.09 -6.84
N LYS A 90 16.65 2.81 -6.85
CA LYS A 90 16.68 4.26 -7.04
C LYS A 90 16.10 4.68 -8.39
N THR A 91 16.45 3.97 -9.45
CA THR A 91 15.90 4.21 -10.79
C THR A 91 14.39 3.99 -10.84
N ALA A 92 13.91 2.87 -10.29
CA ALA A 92 12.49 2.55 -10.24
C ALA A 92 11.69 3.58 -9.43
N TYR A 93 12.23 4.00 -8.27
CA TYR A 93 11.66 5.07 -7.46
C TYR A 93 11.59 6.39 -8.23
N GLY A 94 12.63 6.69 -9.00
CA GLY A 94 12.66 7.81 -9.94
C GLY A 94 11.47 7.77 -10.90
N LEU A 95 11.40 6.72 -11.71
CA LEU A 95 10.36 6.56 -12.73
C LEU A 95 8.93 6.63 -12.18
N ILE A 96 8.69 6.03 -11.02
CA ILE A 96 7.36 6.06 -10.36
C ILE A 96 7.01 7.50 -9.99
N TRP A 97 7.94 8.23 -9.39
CA TRP A 97 7.69 9.61 -9.01
C TRP A 97 7.55 10.55 -10.20
N ASP A 98 8.36 10.38 -11.25
CA ASP A 98 8.24 11.19 -12.46
C ASP A 98 6.83 11.01 -13.07
N PHE A 99 6.33 9.77 -13.11
CA PHE A 99 4.96 9.49 -13.53
C PHE A 99 3.91 10.14 -12.63
N LEU A 100 4.09 10.13 -11.31
CA LEU A 100 3.15 10.74 -10.36
C LEU A 100 3.13 12.27 -10.48
N GLU A 101 4.30 12.90 -10.67
CA GLU A 101 4.43 14.34 -10.86
C GLU A 101 3.81 14.78 -12.21
N ASP A 102 4.04 14.00 -13.28
CA ASP A 102 3.44 14.26 -14.59
C ASP A 102 1.92 14.05 -14.61
N ALA A 103 1.42 13.09 -13.83
CA ALA A 103 -0.02 12.80 -13.71
C ALA A 103 -0.76 13.81 -12.81
N ASP A 104 -0.04 14.60 -12.00
CA ASP A 104 -0.63 15.57 -11.09
C ASP A 104 -0.93 16.91 -11.78
N VAL A 105 -2.13 16.98 -12.36
CA VAL A 105 -2.71 18.19 -12.97
C VAL A 105 -2.80 19.36 -11.97
N GLY A 106 -2.83 19.09 -10.65
CA GLY A 106 -2.96 20.08 -9.58
C GLY A 106 -1.62 20.61 -9.02
N ARG A 107 -0.48 20.02 -9.38
CA ARG A 107 0.87 20.35 -8.86
C ARG A 107 1.03 20.31 -7.33
N ALA A 108 0.20 19.53 -6.64
CA ALA A 108 0.28 19.31 -5.19
C ALA A 108 1.37 18.31 -4.79
N VAL A 109 1.80 17.46 -5.72
CA VAL A 109 2.76 16.38 -5.52
C VAL A 109 4.15 16.82 -5.97
N ARG A 110 5.12 16.81 -5.06
CA ARG A 110 6.55 17.01 -5.37
C ARG A 110 7.42 16.15 -4.46
N ARG A 111 8.55 15.67 -4.97
CA ARG A 111 9.61 15.07 -4.12
C ARG A 111 10.13 16.07 -3.08
N GLN A 112 10.35 15.58 -1.84
CA GLN A 112 11.14 16.26 -0.80
C GLN A 112 12.60 15.82 -0.84
#